data_AF-K9JHH3-F1
#
_entry.id   AF-K9JHH3-F1
#
_cell.length_a   1.000
_cell.length_b   1.000
_cell.length_c   1.000
_cell.angle_alpha   90.00
_cell.angle_beta   90.00
_cell.angle_gamma   90.00
#
_symmetry.space_group_name_H-M   'P 1'
#
loop_
_entity.id
_entity.type
_entity.pdbx_description
1 polymer ?
#
loop_
_entity_poly.entity_id
_entity_poly.type
_entity_poly.pdbx_seq_one_letter_code
_entity_poly.pdbx_strand_id
1 'polypeptide(L)'
;PGFSNYKTFEGLVREQIKMLEEPALKTLKTIADVVRRKFIQLAQYSFAGFPNLLKIAKTKIEAIKLDKESLAESMLRTQFKMELIVYSQDGTYSQSLQHAKNKLEEDENDEDTKKSVNCMSVGISTDSNATLREMRLHLESYYSIASKRLSDQIPMVIRYLLLQEAALELQRNMLQLLHDKDGVDYLLKEDFDIGQKRESLLSRQKRLMKARSLLVT
;
A
#
# COMPACT_ATOMS: atom_id res chain seq x y z
N PRO A 1 -3.58 -33.01 -21.34
CA PRO A 1 -4.82 -32.22 -21.58
C PRO A 1 -4.47 -30.97 -22.40
N GLY A 2 -4.68 -31.07 -23.71
CA GLY A 2 -4.25 -30.06 -24.68
C GLY A 2 -5.13 -28.82 -24.63
N PHE A 3 -4.54 -27.71 -24.21
CA PHE A 3 -5.15 -26.39 -24.36
C PHE A 3 -5.42 -26.15 -25.85
N SER A 4 -6.67 -25.95 -26.26
CA SER A 4 -7.03 -25.78 -27.68
C SER A 4 -6.37 -24.56 -28.32
N ASN A 5 -6.15 -23.48 -27.55
CA ASN A 5 -5.35 -22.33 -27.98
C ASN A 5 -4.66 -21.60 -26.80
N TYR A 6 -3.52 -22.14 -26.33
CA TYR A 6 -2.76 -21.55 -25.22
C TYR A 6 -2.32 -20.10 -25.49
N LYS A 7 -1.98 -19.76 -26.74
CA LYS A 7 -1.56 -18.40 -27.12
C LYS A 7 -2.68 -17.38 -26.92
N THR A 8 -3.93 -17.74 -27.21
CA THR A 8 -5.08 -16.88 -26.97
C THR A 8 -5.30 -16.66 -25.48
N PHE A 9 -5.25 -17.73 -24.68
CA PHE A 9 -5.34 -17.63 -23.23
C PHE A 9 -4.26 -16.74 -22.63
N GLU A 10 -3.00 -16.98 -23.00
CA GLU A 10 -1.86 -16.19 -22.54
C GLU A 10 -2.00 -14.71 -22.92
N GLY A 11 -2.46 -14.42 -24.15
CA GLY A 11 -2.74 -13.06 -24.60
C GLY A 11 -3.76 -12.35 -23.72
N LEU A 12 -4.89 -13.01 -23.44
CA LEU A 12 -5.99 -12.46 -22.63
C LEU A 12 -5.55 -12.21 -21.18
N VAL A 13 -4.84 -13.15 -20.57
CA VAL A 13 -4.33 -13.01 -19.20
C VAL A 13 -3.37 -11.83 -19.09
N ARG A 14 -2.42 -11.71 -20.04
CA ARG A 14 -1.43 -10.63 -20.05
C ARG A 14 -2.08 -9.25 -20.21
N GLU A 15 -3.11 -9.14 -21.04
CA GLU A 15 -3.83 -7.88 -21.24
C GLU A 15 -4.51 -7.41 -19.95
N GLN A 16 -5.19 -8.34 -19.25
CA GLN A 16 -5.84 -8.04 -17.97
C GLN A 16 -4.84 -7.62 -16.88
N ILE A 17 -3.71 -8.31 -16.76
CA ILE A 17 -2.69 -8.00 -15.76
C ILE A 17 -2.07 -6.62 -16.01
N LYS A 18 -1.82 -6.24 -17.27
CA LYS A 18 -1.31 -4.90 -17.62
C LYS A 18 -2.24 -3.78 -17.17
N MET A 19 -3.56 -3.98 -17.25
CA MET A 19 -4.53 -2.97 -16.80
C MET A 19 -4.48 -2.71 -15.28
N LEU A 20 -3.96 -3.65 -14.50
CA LEU A 20 -3.86 -3.53 -13.03
C LEU A 20 -2.62 -2.77 -12.55
N GLU A 21 -1.62 -2.56 -13.43
CA GLU A 21 -0.37 -1.88 -13.08
C GLU A 21 -0.61 -0.41 -12.72
N GLU A 22 -1.29 0.34 -13.58
CA GLU A 22 -1.55 1.77 -13.38
C GLU A 22 -2.40 2.06 -12.12
N PRO A 23 -3.51 1.35 -11.85
CA PRO A 23 -4.24 1.49 -10.58
C PRO A 23 -3.34 1.22 -9.37
N ALA A 24 -2.52 0.17 -9.39
CA ALA A 24 -1.63 -0.15 -8.28
C ALA A 24 -0.62 0.99 -8.01
N LEU A 25 -0.01 1.55 -9.05
CA LEU A 25 0.90 2.69 -8.90
C LEU A 25 0.20 3.95 -8.39
N LYS A 26 -1.04 4.21 -8.81
CA LYS A 26 -1.84 5.33 -8.27
C LYS A 26 -2.15 5.14 -6.78
N THR A 27 -2.49 3.93 -6.36
CA THR A 27 -2.72 3.63 -4.93
C THR A 27 -1.45 3.81 -4.10
N LEU A 28 -0.29 3.37 -4.60
CA LEU A 28 1.02 3.58 -3.98
C LEU A 28 1.27 5.07 -3.71
N LYS A 29 1.11 5.92 -4.73
CA LYS A 29 1.31 7.38 -4.61
C LYS A 29 0.36 8.02 -3.60
N THR A 30 -0.91 7.62 -3.65
CA THR A 30 -1.93 8.10 -2.70
C THR A 30 -1.55 7.77 -1.26
N ILE A 31 -1.09 6.53 -1.02
CA ILE A 31 -0.67 6.08 0.32
C ILE A 31 0.62 6.78 0.75
N ALA A 32 1.59 6.96 -0.15
CA ALA A 32 2.82 7.71 0.13
C ALA A 32 2.53 9.12 0.62
N ASP A 33 1.58 9.81 -0.01
CA ASP A 33 1.15 11.14 0.42
C ASP A 33 0.42 11.12 1.77
N VAL A 34 -0.39 10.10 2.06
CA VAL A 34 -1.03 9.93 3.37
C VAL A 34 0.03 9.75 4.47
N VAL A 35 0.99 8.86 4.26
CA VAL A 35 2.06 8.58 5.22
C VAL A 35 2.90 9.83 5.47
N ARG A 36 3.32 10.51 4.40
CA ARG A 36 4.05 11.79 4.48
C ARG A 36 3.32 12.82 5.35
N ARG A 37 2.02 13.03 5.09
CA ARG A 37 1.20 13.95 5.89
C ARG A 37 1.18 13.55 7.37
N LYS A 38 1.06 12.27 7.67
CA LYS A 38 1.04 11.77 9.06
C LYS A 38 2.39 11.93 9.76
N PHE A 39 3.50 11.67 9.07
CA PHE A 39 4.84 11.92 9.63
C PHE A 39 5.10 13.41 9.87
N ILE A 40 4.68 14.28 8.96
CA ILE A 40 4.80 15.73 9.15
C ILE A 40 3.95 16.20 10.34
N GLN A 41 2.70 15.72 10.46
CA GLN A 41 1.84 16.02 11.62
C GLN A 41 2.51 15.59 12.93
N LEU A 42 3.03 14.36 12.98
CA LEU A 42 3.73 13.84 14.15
C LEU A 42 4.94 14.72 14.52
N ALA A 43 5.77 15.08 13.53
CA ALA A 43 6.93 15.95 13.74
C ALA A 43 6.53 17.33 14.28
N GLN A 44 5.42 17.90 13.81
CA GLN A 44 4.91 19.19 14.30
C GLN A 44 4.49 19.12 15.77
N TYR A 45 3.84 18.04 16.19
CA TYR A 45 3.46 17.85 17.60
C TYR A 45 4.66 17.58 18.50
N SER A 46 5.61 16.76 18.04
CA SER A 46 6.78 16.37 18.84
C SER A 46 7.82 17.47 18.99
N PHE A 47 8.03 18.29 17.96
CA PHE A 47 9.06 19.34 17.94
C PHE A 47 8.45 20.75 18.05
N ALA A 48 7.28 20.86 18.69
CA ALA A 48 6.64 22.13 18.95
C ALA A 48 7.58 23.04 19.76
N GLY A 49 8.02 24.14 19.12
CA GLY A 49 8.91 25.14 19.71
C GLY A 49 10.39 25.02 19.37
N PHE A 50 10.78 24.03 18.56
CA PHE A 50 12.12 23.93 17.98
C PHE A 50 12.03 24.05 16.45
N PRO A 51 11.96 25.29 15.90
CA PRO A 51 11.69 25.51 14.47
C PRO A 51 12.77 24.93 13.55
N ASN A 52 14.04 24.97 13.98
CA ASN A 52 15.17 24.46 13.20
C ASN A 52 15.11 22.93 13.09
N LEU A 53 14.92 22.24 14.22
CA LEU A 53 14.74 20.78 14.24
C LEU A 53 13.52 20.35 13.42
N LEU A 54 12.39 21.05 13.56
CA LEU A 54 11.19 20.77 12.78
C LEU A 54 11.41 20.92 11.27
N LYS A 55 12.14 21.95 10.84
CA LYS A 55 12.48 22.16 9.43
C LYS A 55 13.30 21.00 8.88
N ILE A 56 14.33 20.56 9.61
CA ILE A 56 15.18 19.43 9.17
C ILE A 56 14.38 18.12 9.16
N ALA A 57 13.57 17.87 10.19
CA ALA A 57 12.72 16.69 10.23
C ALA A 57 11.79 16.62 9.01
N LYS A 58 11.16 17.74 8.63
CA LYS A 58 10.33 17.82 7.42
C LYS A 58 11.14 17.52 6.16
N THR A 59 12.32 18.11 5.99
CA THR A 59 13.19 17.85 4.84
C THR A 59 13.59 16.37 4.75
N LYS A 60 13.94 15.75 5.88
CA LYS A 60 14.27 14.32 5.94
C LYS A 60 13.07 13.44 5.58
N ILE A 61 11.87 13.77 6.08
CA ILE A 61 10.63 13.05 5.73
C ILE A 61 10.35 13.12 4.22
N GLU A 62 10.51 14.28 3.60
CA GLU A 62 10.31 14.44 2.14
C GLU A 62 11.33 13.63 1.33
N ALA A 63 12.61 13.65 1.73
CA ALA A 63 13.65 12.87 1.07
C ALA A 63 13.36 11.36 1.15
N ILE A 64 13.08 10.84 2.35
CA ILE A 64 12.75 9.41 2.56
C ILE A 64 11.49 9.04 1.76
N LYS A 65 10.49 9.93 1.69
CA LYS A 65 9.28 9.69 0.91
C LYS A 65 9.60 9.45 -0.56
N LEU A 66 10.40 10.32 -1.18
CA LEU A 66 10.78 10.19 -2.59
C LEU A 66 11.58 8.90 -2.84
N ASP A 67 12.54 8.60 -1.97
CA ASP A 67 13.41 7.43 -2.13
C ASP A 67 12.59 6.13 -2.00
N LYS A 68 11.78 5.98 -0.94
CA LYS A 68 10.96 4.78 -0.72
C LYS A 68 9.83 4.63 -1.74
N GLU A 69 9.24 5.74 -2.21
CA GLU A 69 8.23 5.73 -3.28
C GLU A 69 8.82 5.19 -4.59
N SER A 70 10.01 5.66 -4.97
CA SER A 70 10.70 5.20 -6.19
C SER A 70 11.08 3.72 -6.13
N LEU A 71 11.55 3.26 -4.96
CA LEU A 71 11.89 1.85 -4.72
C LEU A 71 10.63 0.97 -4.80
N ALA A 72 9.54 1.40 -4.18
CA ALA A 72 8.26 0.69 -4.20
C ALA A 72 7.68 0.60 -5.62
N GLU A 73 7.75 1.69 -6.39
CA GLU A 73 7.34 1.69 -7.79
C GLU A 73 8.15 0.68 -8.61
N SER A 74 9.47 0.66 -8.45
CA SER A 74 10.34 -0.30 -9.13
C SER A 74 10.02 -1.77 -8.76
N MET A 75 9.78 -2.04 -7.47
CA MET A 75 9.41 -3.37 -7.00
C MET A 75 8.04 -3.81 -7.54
N LEU A 76 7.03 -2.94 -7.51
CA LEU A 76 5.71 -3.25 -8.06
C LEU A 76 5.78 -3.50 -9.57
N ARG A 77 6.51 -2.67 -10.33
CA ARG A 77 6.73 -2.91 -11.77
C ARG A 77 7.40 -4.24 -12.05
N THR A 78 8.38 -4.62 -11.21
CA THR A 78 9.02 -5.93 -11.31
C THR A 78 8.04 -7.06 -11.01
N GLN A 79 7.18 -6.90 -9.99
CA GLN A 79 6.10 -7.86 -9.71
C GLN A 79 5.19 -8.03 -10.93
N PHE A 80 4.69 -6.94 -11.52
CA PHE A 80 3.83 -7.03 -12.71
C PHE A 80 4.53 -7.71 -13.88
N LYS A 81 5.82 -7.44 -14.12
CA LYS A 81 6.60 -8.17 -15.15
C LYS A 81 6.65 -9.68 -14.90
N MET A 82 6.76 -10.11 -13.65
CA MET A 82 6.71 -11.53 -13.30
C MET A 82 5.30 -12.11 -13.48
N GLU A 83 4.24 -11.35 -13.17
CA GLU A 83 2.85 -11.79 -13.35
C GLU A 83 2.46 -11.98 -14.82
N LEU A 84 3.16 -11.35 -15.76
CA LEU A 84 2.97 -11.58 -17.21
C LEU A 84 3.43 -12.98 -17.66
N ILE A 85 4.23 -13.66 -16.84
CA ILE A 85 4.61 -15.06 -17.04
C ILE A 85 3.47 -15.92 -16.51
N VAL A 86 2.75 -16.58 -17.42
CA VAL A 86 1.64 -17.46 -17.07
C VAL A 86 2.17 -18.69 -16.34
N TYR A 87 2.00 -18.71 -15.02
CA TYR A 87 2.49 -19.79 -14.17
C TYR A 87 1.57 -20.01 -12.95
N SER A 88 1.31 -21.28 -12.63
CA SER A 88 0.61 -21.70 -11.42
C SER A 88 1.08 -23.09 -11.01
N GLN A 89 1.08 -23.38 -9.71
CA GLN A 89 1.29 -24.75 -9.24
C GLN A 89 0.05 -25.60 -9.51
N ASP A 90 0.27 -26.87 -9.88
CA ASP A 90 -0.79 -27.79 -10.29
C ASP A 90 -1.88 -27.97 -9.23
N GLY A 91 -1.48 -28.09 -7.96
CA GLY A 91 -2.44 -28.24 -6.85
C GLY A 91 -3.35 -27.02 -6.71
N THR A 92 -2.78 -25.82 -6.74
CA THR A 92 -3.52 -24.56 -6.61
C THR A 92 -4.42 -24.32 -7.83
N TYR A 93 -3.91 -24.64 -9.02
CA TYR A 93 -4.66 -24.53 -10.26
C TYR A 93 -5.83 -25.51 -10.31
N SER A 94 -5.60 -26.77 -9.94
CA SER A 94 -6.62 -27.82 -9.90
C SER A 94 -7.77 -27.45 -8.96
N GLN A 95 -7.44 -26.96 -7.76
CA GLN A 95 -8.44 -26.50 -6.78
C GLN A 95 -9.25 -25.30 -7.32
N SER A 96 -8.57 -24.30 -7.89
CA SER A 96 -9.23 -23.13 -8.46
C SER A 96 -10.13 -23.49 -9.65
N LEU A 97 -9.69 -24.43 -10.49
CA LEU A 97 -10.47 -24.92 -11.62
C LEU A 97 -11.71 -25.70 -11.17
N GLN A 98 -11.58 -26.54 -10.15
CA GLN A 98 -12.73 -27.26 -9.57
C GLN A 98 -13.73 -26.29 -8.96
N HIS A 99 -13.26 -25.28 -8.23
CA HIS A 99 -14.13 -24.23 -7.69
C HIS A 99 -14.86 -23.45 -8.79
N ALA A 100 -14.18 -23.09 -9.89
CA ALA A 100 -14.81 -22.41 -11.02
C ALA A 100 -15.87 -23.29 -11.71
N LYS A 101 -15.64 -24.61 -11.82
CA LYS A 101 -16.61 -25.56 -12.34
C LYS A 101 -17.85 -25.66 -11.47
N ASN A 102 -17.67 -25.91 -10.17
CA ASN A 102 -18.78 -26.03 -9.22
C ASN A 102 -19.64 -24.75 -9.22
N LYS A 103 -19.00 -23.58 -9.26
CA LYS A 103 -19.71 -22.29 -9.32
C LYS A 103 -20.55 -22.14 -10.58
N LEU A 104 -20.06 -22.56 -11.75
CA LEU A 104 -20.85 -22.55 -12.98
C LEU A 104 -22.04 -23.52 -12.92
N GLU A 105 -21.87 -24.68 -12.29
CA GLU A 105 -22.96 -25.66 -12.10
C GLU A 105 -24.02 -25.13 -11.12
N GLU A 106 -23.63 -24.42 -10.07
CA GLU A 106 -24.55 -23.72 -9.15
C GLU A 106 -25.33 -22.61 -9.86
N ASP A 107 -24.65 -21.76 -10.65
CA ASP A 107 -25.27 -20.67 -11.41
C ASP A 107 -26.26 -21.17 -12.48
N GLU A 108 -26.01 -22.34 -13.09
CA GLU A 108 -26.93 -22.96 -14.06
C GLU A 108 -28.17 -23.57 -13.38
N ASN A 109 -28.00 -24.21 -12.22
CA ASN A 109 -29.11 -24.79 -11.47
C ASN A 109 -30.08 -23.72 -10.91
N ASP A 110 -29.58 -22.53 -10.55
CA ASP A 110 -30.42 -21.41 -10.09
C ASP A 110 -31.23 -20.76 -11.23
N GLU A 111 -30.68 -20.69 -12.45
CA GLU A 111 -31.38 -20.17 -13.64
C GLU A 111 -32.47 -21.11 -14.18
N ASP A 112 -32.29 -22.43 -14.05
CA ASP A 112 -33.29 -23.43 -14.48
C ASP A 112 -34.57 -23.40 -13.63
N THR A 113 -34.51 -22.89 -12.38
CA THR A 113 -35.71 -22.62 -11.57
C THR A 113 -36.58 -21.47 -12.09
N LYS A 114 -36.10 -20.67 -13.06
CA LYS A 114 -36.81 -19.47 -13.57
C LYS A 114 -37.20 -19.49 -15.05
N LYS A 115 -36.90 -20.53 -15.83
CA LYS A 115 -37.24 -20.58 -17.27
C LYS A 115 -37.94 -21.87 -17.69
N SER A 116 -39.18 -22.03 -17.27
CA SER A 116 -40.18 -22.86 -17.98
C SER A 116 -40.72 -22.09 -19.20
N VAL A 117 -39.94 -21.91 -20.26
CA VAL A 117 -40.50 -21.69 -21.60
C VAL A 117 -39.65 -22.38 -22.66
N ASN A 118 -40.26 -23.40 -23.24
CA ASN A 118 -39.87 -24.21 -24.38
C ASN A 118 -39.28 -23.39 -25.55
N CYS A 119 -38.05 -23.69 -25.97
CA CYS A 119 -37.56 -23.39 -27.32
C CYS A 119 -36.54 -24.44 -27.77
N MET A 120 -36.98 -25.29 -28.69
CA MET A 120 -36.20 -26.25 -29.44
C MET A 120 -35.24 -25.51 -30.39
N SER A 121 -33.96 -25.39 -30.07
CA SER A 121 -32.94 -24.90 -31.01
C SER A 121 -32.01 -26.02 -31.45
N VAL A 122 -32.35 -26.55 -32.62
CA VAL A 122 -31.50 -27.15 -33.68
C VAL A 122 -29.99 -27.07 -33.41
N GLY A 123 -29.37 -28.24 -33.23
CA GLY A 123 -27.94 -28.41 -33.08
C GLY A 123 -27.18 -28.17 -34.39
N ILE A 124 -26.25 -27.21 -34.38
CA ILE A 124 -25.16 -27.05 -35.38
C ILE A 124 -23.90 -26.34 -34.77
N SER A 125 -23.77 -26.14 -33.44
CA SER A 125 -22.60 -25.41 -32.88
C SER A 125 -22.10 -25.86 -31.49
N THR A 126 -22.31 -27.12 -31.12
CA THR A 126 -22.00 -27.62 -29.76
C THR A 126 -20.50 -27.65 -29.42
N ASP A 127 -19.62 -27.98 -30.38
CA ASP A 127 -18.18 -28.16 -30.10
C ASP A 127 -17.41 -26.83 -29.90
N SER A 128 -17.74 -25.80 -30.69
CA SER A 128 -17.14 -24.46 -30.51
C SER A 128 -17.61 -23.79 -29.22
N ASN A 129 -18.86 -24.03 -28.81
CA ASN A 129 -19.38 -23.50 -27.55
C ASN A 129 -18.78 -24.21 -26.33
N ALA A 130 -18.56 -25.53 -26.41
CA ALA A 130 -17.89 -26.30 -25.36
C ALA A 130 -16.44 -25.83 -25.15
N THR A 131 -15.69 -25.62 -26.23
CA THR A 131 -14.29 -25.15 -26.16
C THR A 131 -14.17 -23.72 -25.63
N LEU A 132 -15.11 -22.82 -25.95
CA LEU A 132 -15.15 -21.47 -25.36
C LEU A 132 -15.49 -21.51 -23.86
N ARG A 133 -16.41 -22.39 -23.44
CA ARG A 133 -16.77 -22.59 -22.03
C ARG A 133 -15.58 -23.09 -21.22
N GLU A 134 -14.83 -24.07 -21.74
CA GLU A 134 -13.58 -24.54 -21.11
C GLU A 134 -12.52 -23.44 -21.03
N MET A 135 -12.35 -22.64 -22.08
CA MET A 135 -11.40 -21.52 -22.06
C MET A 135 -11.78 -20.47 -21.00
N ARG A 136 -13.08 -20.17 -20.85
CA ARG A 136 -13.58 -19.26 -19.80
C ARG A 136 -13.25 -19.79 -18.40
N LEU A 137 -13.48 -21.09 -18.16
CA LEU A 137 -13.17 -21.72 -16.88
C LEU A 137 -11.68 -21.60 -16.51
N HIS A 138 -10.80 -21.85 -17.48
CA HIS A 138 -9.35 -21.72 -17.28
C HIS A 138 -8.92 -20.26 -17.05
N LEU A 139 -9.55 -19.30 -17.74
CA LEU A 139 -9.32 -17.87 -17.50
C LEU A 139 -9.74 -17.46 -16.11
N GLU A 140 -10.94 -17.84 -15.67
CA GLU A 140 -11.45 -17.51 -14.34
C GLU A 140 -10.58 -18.13 -13.24
N SER A 141 -10.18 -19.40 -13.40
CA SER A 141 -9.35 -20.08 -12.41
C SER A 141 -7.97 -19.44 -12.28
N TYR A 142 -7.32 -19.10 -13.39
CA TYR A 142 -6.01 -18.45 -13.38
C TYR A 142 -6.10 -17.01 -12.86
N TYR A 143 -7.09 -16.24 -13.32
CA TYR A 143 -7.28 -14.86 -12.89
C TYR A 143 -7.56 -14.77 -11.39
N SER A 144 -8.35 -15.71 -10.84
CA SER A 144 -8.58 -15.81 -9.40
C SER A 144 -7.27 -15.99 -8.62
N ILE A 145 -6.38 -16.86 -9.09
CA ILE A 145 -5.07 -17.09 -8.46
C ILE A 145 -4.19 -15.84 -8.56
N ALA A 146 -4.09 -15.25 -9.74
CA ALA A 146 -3.28 -14.04 -9.97
C ALA A 146 -3.81 -12.84 -9.17
N SER A 147 -5.13 -12.67 -9.11
CA SER A 147 -5.80 -11.63 -8.34
C SER A 147 -5.50 -11.75 -6.85
N LYS A 148 -5.60 -12.98 -6.28
CA LYS A 148 -5.25 -13.22 -4.89
C LYS A 148 -3.79 -12.86 -4.58
N ARG A 149 -2.86 -13.32 -5.44
CA ARG A 149 -1.44 -13.03 -5.29
C ARG A 149 -1.14 -11.54 -5.36
N LEU A 150 -1.70 -10.81 -6.32
CA LEU A 150 -1.55 -9.36 -6.43
C LEU A 150 -2.17 -8.62 -5.24
N SER A 151 -3.33 -9.08 -4.77
CA SER A 151 -4.02 -8.51 -3.60
C SER A 151 -3.24 -8.69 -2.31
N ASP A 152 -2.42 -9.75 -2.20
CA ASP A 152 -1.52 -9.96 -1.08
C ASP A 152 -0.22 -9.13 -1.25
N GLN A 153 0.41 -9.22 -2.43
CA GLN A 153 1.75 -8.66 -2.66
C GLN A 153 1.78 -7.13 -2.73
N ILE A 154 0.80 -6.50 -3.39
CA ILE A 154 0.80 -5.04 -3.56
C ILE A 154 0.74 -4.34 -2.19
N PRO A 155 -0.21 -4.66 -1.28
CA PRO A 155 -0.24 -4.05 0.04
C PRO A 155 0.99 -4.40 0.89
N MET A 156 1.56 -5.60 0.75
CA MET A 156 2.79 -5.98 1.47
C MET A 156 3.97 -5.11 1.09
N VAL A 157 4.21 -4.88 -0.22
CA VAL A 157 5.29 -4.00 -0.70
C VAL A 157 5.08 -2.58 -0.19
N ILE A 158 3.86 -2.04 -0.31
CA ILE A 158 3.52 -0.69 0.15
C ILE A 158 3.76 -0.55 1.66
N ARG A 159 3.26 -1.49 2.46
CA ARG A 159 3.41 -1.48 3.91
C ARG A 159 4.88 -1.57 4.32
N TYR A 160 5.63 -2.49 3.71
CA TYR A 160 7.03 -2.69 4.05
C TYR A 160 7.85 -1.43 3.76
N LEU A 161 7.74 -0.87 2.56
CA LEU A 161 8.59 0.25 2.14
C LEU A 161 8.15 1.59 2.71
N LEU A 162 6.86 1.92 2.61
CA LEU A 162 6.38 3.25 2.97
C LEU A 162 6.15 3.41 4.47
N LEU A 163 5.92 2.33 5.22
CA LEU A 163 5.72 2.42 6.68
C LEU A 163 6.94 1.92 7.44
N GLN A 164 7.31 0.64 7.28
CA GLN A 164 8.32 0.01 8.13
C GLN A 164 9.72 0.57 7.83
N GLU A 165 10.18 0.44 6.58
CA GLU A 165 11.49 0.93 6.16
C GLU A 165 11.61 2.44 6.28
N ALA A 166 10.59 3.19 5.86
CA ALA A 166 10.57 4.65 6.00
C ALA A 166 10.67 5.10 7.47
N ALA A 167 9.96 4.45 8.39
CA ALA A 167 10.01 4.79 9.81
C ALA A 167 11.38 4.45 10.44
N LEU A 168 11.94 3.28 10.13
CA LEU A 168 13.26 2.89 10.61
C LEU A 168 14.36 3.84 10.11
N GLU A 169 14.30 4.19 8.84
CA GLU A 169 15.24 5.15 8.26
C GLU A 169 15.08 6.54 8.84
N LEU A 170 13.85 7.00 9.06
CA LEU A 170 13.60 8.28 9.72
C LEU A 170 14.16 8.29 11.14
N GLN A 171 13.93 7.23 11.93
CA GLN A 171 14.49 7.11 13.28
C GLN A 171 16.02 7.17 13.27
N ARG A 172 16.66 6.40 12.38
CA ARG A 172 18.12 6.40 12.23
C ARG A 172 18.63 7.79 11.84
N ASN A 173 18.01 8.43 10.86
CA ASN A 173 18.39 9.76 10.40
C ASN A 173 18.24 10.81 11.50
N MET A 174 17.17 10.74 12.30
CA MET A 174 16.96 11.65 13.41
C MET A 174 17.97 11.44 14.55
N LEU A 175 18.36 10.21 14.85
CA LEU A 175 19.42 9.92 15.82
C LEU A 175 20.79 10.42 15.34
N GLN A 176 21.07 10.29 14.04
CA GLN A 176 22.33 10.76 13.45
C GLN A 176 22.49 12.28 13.58
N LEU A 177 21.41 13.06 13.63
CA LEU A 177 21.47 14.51 13.86
C LEU A 177 22.06 14.87 15.23
N LEU A 178 21.99 13.97 16.21
CA LEU A 178 22.51 14.19 17.56
C LEU A 178 24.03 13.98 17.68
N HIS A 179 24.66 13.40 16.66
CA HIS A 179 26.09 13.12 16.67
C HIS A 179 26.94 14.38 16.44
N ASP A 180 26.41 15.37 15.72
CA ASP A 180 27.07 16.65 15.46
C ASP A 180 26.87 17.60 16.64
N LYS A 181 27.79 17.56 17.60
CA LYS A 181 27.69 18.31 18.88
C LYS A 181 27.53 19.82 18.68
N ASP A 182 28.20 20.39 17.68
CA ASP A 182 28.14 21.82 17.41
C ASP A 182 26.82 22.22 16.72
N GLY A 183 26.23 21.28 15.97
CA GLY A 183 24.92 21.44 15.35
C GLY A 183 23.73 21.34 16.32
N VAL A 184 23.86 20.57 17.41
CA VAL A 184 22.73 20.32 18.34
C VAL A 184 22.19 21.61 18.95
N ASP A 185 23.05 22.55 19.34
CA ASP A 185 22.62 23.82 19.94
C ASP A 185 21.79 24.66 18.95
N TYR A 186 22.15 24.62 17.67
CA TYR A 186 21.36 25.27 16.62
C TYR A 186 20.00 24.58 16.40
N LEU A 187 19.97 23.24 16.43
CA LEU A 187 18.74 22.47 16.24
C LEU A 187 17.74 22.69 17.38
N LEU A 188 18.24 22.72 18.62
CA LEU A 188 17.47 22.90 19.84
C LEU A 188 17.27 24.38 20.19
N LYS A 189 17.60 25.31 19.28
CA LYS A 189 17.26 26.71 19.46
C LYS A 189 15.75 26.87 19.42
N GLU A 190 15.23 27.41 20.50
CA GLU A 190 13.80 27.59 20.67
C GLU A 190 13.27 28.76 19.86
N ASP A 191 11.97 28.68 19.60
CA ASP A 191 11.19 29.80 19.10
C ASP A 191 11.22 30.98 20.10
N PHE A 192 11.34 32.19 19.56
CA PHE A 192 11.49 33.41 20.34
C PHE A 192 10.31 33.64 21.29
N ASP A 193 9.07 33.45 20.81
CA ASP A 193 7.87 33.72 21.60
C ASP A 193 7.74 32.71 22.75
N ILE A 194 8.09 31.45 22.48
CA ILE A 194 8.09 30.38 23.50
C ILE A 194 9.18 30.64 24.55
N GLY A 195 10.37 31.06 24.12
CA GLY A 195 11.46 31.45 25.00
C GLY A 195 11.06 32.61 25.93
N GLN A 196 10.52 33.68 25.36
CA GLN A 196 10.05 34.84 26.12
C GLN A 196 8.93 34.48 27.09
N LYS A 197 7.95 33.68 26.65
CA LYS A 197 6.87 33.20 27.51
C LYS A 197 7.42 32.39 28.69
N ARG A 198 8.40 31.51 28.45
CA ARG A 198 9.03 30.74 29.53
C ARG A 198 9.72 31.65 30.53
N GLU A 199 10.50 32.62 30.07
CA GLU A 199 11.19 33.56 30.94
C GLU A 199 10.20 34.36 31.81
N SER A 200 9.08 34.79 31.22
CA SER A 200 8.00 35.47 31.95
C SER A 200 7.37 34.59 33.05
N LEU A 201 7.15 33.30 32.77
CA LEU A 201 6.59 32.34 33.72
C LEU A 201 7.57 32.02 34.84
N LEU A 202 8.86 31.84 34.51
CA LEU A 202 9.91 31.61 35.50
C LEU A 202 10.09 32.80 36.44
N SER A 203 10.09 34.03 35.91
CA SER A 203 10.17 35.24 36.74
C SER A 203 8.94 35.38 37.66
N ARG A 204 7.74 35.05 37.17
CA ARG A 204 6.52 35.03 37.97
C ARG A 204 6.58 33.96 39.06
N GLN A 205 7.01 32.75 38.74
CA GLN A 205 7.19 31.67 39.71
C GLN A 205 8.18 32.07 40.83
N LYS A 206 9.33 32.67 40.46
CA LYS A 206 10.31 33.18 41.43
C LYS A 206 9.70 34.22 42.38
N ARG A 207 8.89 35.15 41.86
CA ARG A 207 8.18 36.16 42.68
C ARG A 207 7.17 35.51 43.62
N LEU A 208 6.38 34.54 43.14
CA LEU A 208 5.41 33.82 43.96
C LEU A 208 6.07 32.97 45.05
N MET A 209 7.20 32.34 44.76
CA MET A 209 8.00 31.58 45.74
C MET A 209 8.50 32.50 46.87
N LYS A 210 9.02 33.68 46.53
CA LYS A 210 9.44 34.68 47.52
C LYS A 210 8.27 35.20 48.37
N ALA A 211 7.12 35.46 47.75
CA ALA A 211 5.91 35.85 48.49
C ALA A 211 5.45 34.75 49.46
N ARG A 212 5.48 33.49 49.02
CA ARG A 212 5.16 32.34 49.88
C ARG A 212 6.12 32.21 51.06
N SER A 213 7.42 32.38 50.86
CA SER A 213 8.39 32.29 51.97
C SER A 213 8.15 33.35 53.03
N LEU A 214 7.67 34.54 52.65
CA LEU A 214 7.32 35.62 53.58
C LEU A 214 6.03 35.37 54.36
N LEU A 215 5.13 34.50 53.86
CA LEU A 215 3.89 34.14 54.58
C LEU A 215 4.08 32.99 55.58
N VAL A 216 5.16 32.22 55.43
CA VAL A 216 5.48 31.07 56.30
C VAL A 216 6.35 31.48 57.49
N THR A 217 6.97 32.66 57.43
CA THR A 217 7.63 33.35 58.55
C THR A 217 6.65 34.23 59.30
#